data_AF-A0A8W7PQY5-F1
#
_entry.id   AF-A0A8W7PQY5-F1
#
_cell.length_a   1.000
_cell.length_b   1.000
_cell.length_c   1.000
_cell.angle_alpha   90.00
_cell.angle_beta   90.00
_cell.angle_gamma   90.00
#
_symmetry.space_group_name_H-M   'P 1'
#
loop_
_entity.id
_entity.type
_entity.pdbx_description
1 polymer ?
#
loop_
_entity_poly.entity_id
_entity_poly.type
_entity_poly.pdbx_seq_one_letter_code
_entity_poly.pdbx_strand_id
1 'polypeptide(L)'
;MLVQDMSMERNWEMLDRNGYPRFCALDYHAAAVLVASDQPYRFVYDSERPVVGPEPKPTESESVEPPAAWEQFPFRWTQTPDEVNVTFDKHKDVQYRVVCEPSSGPNEPSLLQVFANDTVVIDGAQLFAAIDHDSTTWSMDPKLFDIAMRKQQPGVMWPFLFPGAPDEAVPEGGDASRPPPDVDLPPAPNLSAPLEPCDFESGQDTYYTLERLSAADHTVTHTASLGHGPPLFAVTLRAGLPATFATRHDVDACLWQLQPVPLGAEDCRLQHEGTLHAFGYVQASKRQQKYLGCAPDLGYGVVCESHRGVYLYKGSYGASGAGLRNRTGAQVTIGQHQFVSLKDVGEVLGIACENDVLILLAEKAILALQLTVE
;
A
#
# COMPACT_ATOMS: atom_id res chain seq x y z
N MET A 1 -51.01 -27.42 -17.23
CA MET A 1 -49.80 -27.49 -16.40
C MET A 1 -48.80 -26.54 -17.05
N LEU A 2 -48.76 -25.30 -16.57
CA LEU A 2 -47.93 -24.23 -17.11
C LEU A 2 -46.48 -24.53 -16.73
N VAL A 3 -45.62 -24.70 -17.74
CA VAL A 3 -44.18 -24.57 -17.58
C VAL A 3 -43.93 -23.08 -17.46
N GLN A 4 -43.70 -22.60 -16.24
CA GLN A 4 -43.17 -21.25 -16.01
C GLN A 4 -41.71 -21.28 -16.48
N ASP A 5 -41.43 -20.54 -17.55
CA ASP A 5 -40.08 -20.09 -17.86
C ASP A 5 -39.56 -19.34 -16.63
N MET A 6 -38.66 -19.97 -15.87
CA MET A 6 -37.80 -19.26 -14.93
C MET A 6 -36.72 -18.57 -15.76
N SER A 7 -37.05 -17.42 -16.33
CA SER A 7 -36.04 -16.43 -16.66
C SER A 7 -35.43 -15.98 -15.33
N MET A 8 -34.33 -16.59 -14.91
CA MET A 8 -33.45 -15.96 -13.92
C MET A 8 -32.98 -14.66 -14.55
N GLU A 9 -33.58 -13.55 -14.14
CA GLU A 9 -32.98 -12.24 -14.37
C GLU A 9 -31.58 -12.29 -13.76
N ARG A 10 -30.58 -12.18 -14.63
CA ARG A 10 -29.19 -12.17 -14.20
C ARG A 10 -28.92 -10.77 -13.69
N ASN A 11 -28.84 -10.65 -12.38
CA ASN A 11 -28.34 -9.44 -11.77
C ASN A 11 -26.83 -9.40 -11.98
N TRP A 12 -26.32 -8.27 -12.45
CA TRP A 12 -24.90 -8.09 -12.64
C TRP A 12 -24.49 -6.65 -12.38
N GLU A 13 -23.30 -6.53 -11.82
CA GLU A 13 -22.68 -5.29 -11.43
C GLU A 13 -21.35 -5.18 -12.18
N MET A 14 -20.99 -3.98 -12.63
CA MET A 14 -19.74 -3.73 -13.35
C MET A 14 -18.89 -2.76 -12.56
N LEU A 15 -17.65 -3.18 -12.31
CA LEU A 15 -16.60 -2.33 -11.76
C LEU A 15 -15.68 -1.88 -12.91
N ASP A 16 -15.29 -0.61 -12.90
CA ASP A 16 -14.42 -0.02 -13.91
C ASP A 16 -13.22 0.68 -13.28
N ARG A 17 -12.11 0.70 -14.03
CA ARG A 17 -10.90 1.50 -13.76
C ARG A 17 -9.83 1.38 -14.86
N ASN A 18 -8.72 2.10 -14.63
CA ASN A 18 -7.52 2.15 -15.47
C ASN A 18 -6.36 1.17 -15.06
N GLY A 19 -6.64 0.01 -14.45
CA GLY A 19 -5.61 -0.95 -13.98
C GLY A 19 -6.12 -2.40 -13.79
N TYR A 20 -5.24 -3.35 -13.42
CA TYR A 20 -5.55 -4.81 -13.40
C TYR A 20 -5.70 -5.37 -11.97
N PRO A 21 -6.80 -6.08 -11.63
CA PRO A 21 -7.03 -6.53 -10.26
C PRO A 21 -6.00 -7.60 -9.93
N ARG A 22 -5.23 -7.40 -8.85
CA ARG A 22 -4.18 -8.32 -8.42
C ARG A 22 -4.75 -9.45 -7.55
N PHE A 23 -5.87 -9.19 -6.90
CA PHE A 23 -6.68 -10.16 -6.17
C PHE A 23 -8.14 -9.70 -6.21
N CYS A 24 -9.08 -10.65 -6.26
CA CYS A 24 -10.50 -10.39 -6.17
C CYS A 24 -11.19 -11.59 -5.50
N ALA A 25 -12.05 -11.32 -4.51
CA ALA A 25 -12.88 -12.34 -3.88
C ALA A 25 -14.21 -11.74 -3.42
N LEU A 26 -15.27 -12.55 -3.47
CA LEU A 26 -16.54 -12.19 -2.81
C LEU A 26 -16.41 -12.38 -1.30
N ASP A 27 -17.12 -11.57 -0.53
CA ASP A 27 -17.31 -11.83 0.89
C ASP A 27 -18.21 -13.06 1.12
N TYR A 28 -18.41 -13.43 2.39
CA TYR A 28 -19.15 -14.63 2.78
C TYR A 28 -20.61 -14.65 2.32
N HIS A 29 -21.20 -13.48 2.08
CA HIS A 29 -22.61 -13.33 1.75
C HIS A 29 -22.81 -12.90 0.30
N ALA A 30 -21.73 -12.78 -0.48
CA ALA A 30 -21.71 -12.16 -1.80
C ALA A 30 -22.37 -10.76 -1.80
N ALA A 31 -22.25 -10.04 -0.69
CA ALA A 31 -22.79 -8.69 -0.51
C ALA A 31 -21.75 -7.61 -0.78
N ALA A 32 -20.47 -7.99 -0.82
CA ALA A 32 -19.36 -7.11 -1.15
C ALA A 32 -18.28 -7.89 -1.91
N VAL A 33 -17.47 -7.16 -2.67
CA VAL A 33 -16.28 -7.67 -3.35
C VAL A 33 -15.04 -7.06 -2.72
N LEU A 34 -14.05 -7.90 -2.40
CA LEU A 34 -12.73 -7.49 -1.97
C LEU A 34 -11.84 -7.45 -3.20
N VAL A 35 -11.14 -6.34 -3.42
CA VAL A 35 -10.27 -6.17 -4.56
C VAL A 35 -8.93 -5.56 -4.13
N ALA A 36 -7.82 -6.18 -4.56
CA ALA A 36 -6.49 -5.66 -4.31
C ALA A 36 -5.85 -5.09 -5.56
N SER A 37 -5.24 -3.91 -5.42
CA SER A 37 -4.69 -3.16 -6.56
C SER A 37 -3.93 -1.91 -6.20
N ASP A 38 -3.24 -1.37 -7.20
CA ASP A 38 -2.52 -0.10 -7.20
C ASP A 38 -3.39 1.14 -7.51
N GLN A 39 -4.66 0.93 -7.87
CA GLN A 39 -5.62 1.99 -8.21
C GLN A 39 -7.00 1.65 -7.65
N PRO A 40 -7.79 2.63 -7.18
CA PRO A 40 -9.12 2.37 -6.62
C PRO A 40 -10.08 1.83 -7.69
N TYR A 41 -11.01 0.96 -7.27
CA TYR A 41 -12.13 0.53 -8.10
C TYR A 41 -13.41 1.32 -7.76
N ARG A 42 -14.32 1.40 -8.73
CA ARG A 42 -15.69 1.90 -8.49
C ARG A 42 -16.70 1.12 -9.31
N PHE A 43 -17.92 1.04 -8.80
CA PHE A 43 -19.05 0.58 -9.61
C PHE A 43 -19.37 1.62 -10.68
N VAL A 44 -19.72 1.15 -11.88
CA VAL A 44 -20.18 1.97 -13.00
C VAL A 44 -21.53 1.53 -13.55
N TYR A 45 -21.96 0.32 -13.19
CA TYR A 45 -23.24 -0.22 -13.56
C TYR A 45 -23.71 -1.24 -12.52
N ASP A 46 -25.01 -1.25 -12.25
CA ASP A 46 -25.72 -2.28 -11.49
C ASP A 46 -27.12 -2.35 -12.09
N SER A 47 -27.55 -3.58 -12.44
CA SER A 47 -28.81 -3.86 -13.12
C SER A 47 -30.05 -3.67 -12.24
N GLU A 48 -29.92 -3.75 -10.91
CA GLU A 48 -31.03 -3.61 -9.96
C GLU A 48 -31.05 -2.24 -9.29
N ARG A 49 -29.88 -1.73 -8.89
CA ARG A 49 -29.73 -0.43 -8.26
C ARG A 49 -28.89 0.44 -9.18
N PRO A 50 -29.47 1.45 -9.85
CA PRO A 50 -28.67 2.37 -10.65
C PRO A 50 -27.54 2.91 -9.79
N VAL A 51 -26.29 2.74 -10.25
CA VAL A 51 -25.14 3.34 -9.58
C VAL A 51 -25.37 4.84 -9.57
N VAL A 52 -25.70 5.36 -8.40
CA VAL A 52 -25.72 6.80 -8.18
C VAL A 52 -24.25 7.17 -8.14
N GLY A 53 -23.69 7.42 -9.32
CA GLY A 53 -22.43 8.13 -9.39
C GLY A 53 -22.58 9.39 -8.54
N PRO A 54 -21.48 9.95 -7.99
CA PRO A 54 -21.54 11.37 -7.67
C PRO A 54 -22.20 12.05 -8.86
N GLU A 55 -23.23 12.89 -8.64
CA GLU A 55 -23.73 13.76 -9.70
C GLU A 55 -22.52 14.21 -10.50
N PRO A 56 -22.59 14.29 -11.83
CA PRO A 56 -21.56 15.03 -12.53
C PRO A 56 -21.59 16.42 -11.89
N LYS A 57 -20.66 16.67 -10.95
CA LYS A 57 -19.97 17.93 -10.92
C LYS A 57 -19.68 18.14 -12.40
N PRO A 58 -20.31 19.17 -13.00
CA PRO A 58 -20.27 19.36 -14.44
C PRO A 58 -18.83 19.14 -14.81
N THR A 59 -18.62 18.21 -15.75
CA THR A 59 -17.33 17.83 -16.32
C THR A 59 -16.29 18.78 -15.79
N GLU A 60 -15.50 18.34 -14.82
CA GLU A 60 -14.15 18.86 -14.73
C GLU A 60 -13.54 18.49 -16.09
N SER A 61 -13.87 19.31 -17.10
CA SER A 61 -12.88 19.98 -17.89
C SER A 61 -11.74 20.25 -16.94
N GLU A 62 -10.54 20.27 -17.46
CA GLU A 62 -9.55 21.15 -16.92
C GLU A 62 -10.16 22.57 -16.76
N SER A 63 -10.99 22.85 -15.75
CA SER A 63 -10.62 23.83 -14.78
C SER A 63 -9.28 23.30 -14.31
N VAL A 64 -8.23 23.72 -15.03
CA VAL A 64 -7.31 24.67 -14.45
C VAL A 64 -7.99 25.23 -13.19
N GLU A 65 -7.85 24.52 -12.07
CA GLU A 65 -7.91 25.19 -10.79
C GLU A 65 -7.07 26.43 -11.04
N PRO A 66 -7.60 27.66 -10.78
CA PRO A 66 -6.75 28.82 -10.90
C PRO A 66 -5.48 28.45 -10.14
N PRO A 67 -4.30 28.43 -10.80
CA PRO A 67 -3.13 27.74 -10.29
C PRO A 67 -3.01 28.10 -8.82
N ALA A 68 -2.88 27.09 -7.95
CA ALA A 68 -2.97 27.29 -6.51
C ALA A 68 -2.14 28.54 -6.17
N ALA A 69 -2.57 29.40 -5.26
CA ALA A 69 -1.95 30.71 -5.10
C ALA A 69 -0.40 30.64 -4.94
N TRP A 70 0.11 29.53 -4.43
CA TRP A 70 1.54 29.21 -4.36
C TRP A 70 2.17 28.71 -5.68
N GLU A 71 1.43 28.13 -6.62
CA GLU A 71 1.91 27.83 -7.99
C GLU A 71 2.14 29.11 -8.80
N GLN A 72 1.33 30.15 -8.54
CA GLN A 72 1.54 31.49 -9.12
C GLN A 72 2.70 32.23 -8.45
N PHE A 73 2.95 31.94 -7.18
CA PHE A 73 4.00 32.54 -6.35
C PHE A 73 4.76 31.46 -5.58
N PRO A 74 5.67 30.72 -6.24
CA PRO A 74 6.34 29.57 -5.66
C PRO A 74 7.19 29.99 -4.46
N PHE A 75 7.12 29.17 -3.42
CA PHE A 75 7.93 29.31 -2.22
C PHE A 75 8.55 27.98 -1.83
N ARG A 76 9.59 28.05 -1.02
CA ARG A 76 10.23 26.89 -0.39
C ARG A 76 10.03 27.01 1.11
N TRP A 77 9.92 25.89 1.80
CA TRP A 77 9.86 25.91 3.26
C TRP A 77 10.80 24.86 3.85
N THR A 78 11.31 25.17 5.03
CA THR A 78 12.16 24.28 5.83
C THR A 78 11.69 24.35 7.27
N GLN A 79 12.10 23.40 8.11
CA GLN A 79 11.80 23.48 9.54
C GLN A 79 12.95 22.97 10.39
N THR A 80 12.91 23.39 11.65
CA THR A 80 13.67 22.79 12.74
C THR A 80 12.67 22.28 13.80
N PRO A 81 13.12 21.64 14.89
CA PRO A 81 12.22 21.29 15.99
C PRO A 81 11.44 22.48 16.57
N ASP A 82 11.95 23.72 16.43
CA ASP A 82 11.41 24.90 17.10
C ASP A 82 10.74 25.91 16.15
N GLU A 83 11.08 25.90 14.86
CA GLU A 83 10.63 26.90 13.88
C GLU A 83 10.31 26.30 12.51
N VAL A 84 9.49 27.01 11.74
CA VAL A 84 9.17 26.76 10.33
C VAL A 84 9.56 28.01 9.55
N ASN A 85 10.39 27.86 8.54
CA ASN A 85 10.87 28.95 7.70
C ASN A 85 10.28 28.82 6.30
N VAL A 86 9.71 29.89 5.77
CA VAL A 86 9.16 29.96 4.41
C VAL A 86 9.87 31.06 3.63
N THR A 87 10.39 30.73 2.45
CA THR A 87 11.20 31.59 1.60
C THR A 87 10.57 31.74 0.22
N PHE A 88 10.32 32.98 -0.19
CA PHE A 88 9.85 33.35 -1.52
C PHE A 88 10.98 34.00 -2.33
N ASP A 89 11.13 33.60 -3.59
CA ASP A 89 11.99 34.31 -4.54
C ASP A 89 11.30 35.62 -4.99
N LYS A 90 11.96 36.77 -4.79
CA LYS A 90 11.35 38.07 -5.06
C LYS A 90 11.38 38.41 -6.54
N HIS A 91 10.20 38.49 -7.16
CA HIS A 91 10.03 38.99 -8.52
C HIS A 91 9.73 40.50 -8.52
N LYS A 92 10.22 41.22 -9.55
CA LYS A 92 10.08 42.70 -9.64
C LYS A 92 8.62 43.17 -9.76
N ASP A 93 7.72 42.26 -10.16
CA ASP A 93 6.31 42.53 -10.43
C ASP A 93 5.38 42.03 -9.31
N VAL A 94 5.93 41.63 -8.15
CA VAL A 94 5.18 41.05 -7.02
C VAL A 94 5.39 41.84 -5.74
N GLN A 95 4.28 42.28 -5.14
CA GLN A 95 4.23 42.93 -3.83
C GLN A 95 3.77 41.93 -2.76
N TYR A 96 4.65 41.66 -1.81
CA TYR A 96 4.36 40.79 -0.67
C TYR A 96 3.89 41.61 0.54
N ARG A 97 2.84 41.16 1.22
CA ARG A 97 2.32 41.75 2.47
C ARG A 97 2.01 40.64 3.47
N VAL A 98 2.47 40.80 4.71
CA VAL A 98 2.13 39.90 5.82
C VAL A 98 1.15 40.60 6.74
N VAL A 99 0.06 39.91 7.07
CA VAL A 99 -0.83 40.28 8.17
C VAL A 99 -0.63 39.23 9.25
N CYS A 100 -0.19 39.65 10.43
CA CYS A 100 -0.04 38.79 11.60
C CYS A 100 -0.65 39.54 12.77
N GLU A 101 -1.91 39.22 13.11
CA GLU A 101 -2.62 39.85 14.21
C GLU A 101 -2.87 38.83 15.33
N PRO A 102 -2.54 39.16 16.59
CA PRO A 102 -2.88 38.32 17.73
C PRO A 102 -4.40 38.30 17.92
N SER A 103 -4.93 37.13 18.29
CA SER A 103 -6.37 36.92 18.54
C SER A 103 -6.93 38.00 19.47
N SER A 104 -7.90 38.77 18.96
CA SER A 104 -8.51 39.89 19.69
C SER A 104 -9.61 39.44 20.67
N GLY A 105 -9.91 38.13 20.75
CA GLY A 105 -10.95 37.61 21.63
C GLY A 105 -10.96 36.08 21.74
N PRO A 106 -11.66 35.51 22.74
CA PRO A 106 -11.60 34.08 23.09
C PRO A 106 -12.17 33.11 22.04
N ASN A 107 -12.62 33.59 20.87
CA ASN A 107 -13.28 32.79 19.84
C ASN A 107 -12.93 33.21 18.40
N GLU A 108 -11.92 34.06 18.19
CA GLU A 108 -11.42 34.38 16.84
C GLU A 108 -10.09 33.67 16.59
N PRO A 109 -9.97 32.87 15.51
CA PRO A 109 -8.72 32.22 15.15
C PRO A 109 -7.68 33.29 14.81
N SER A 110 -6.49 33.15 15.36
CA SER A 110 -5.35 34.01 15.02
C SER A 110 -5.05 33.92 13.52
N LEU A 111 -4.91 35.07 12.86
CA LEU A 111 -4.80 35.17 11.40
C LEU A 111 -3.36 35.56 11.02
N LEU A 112 -2.51 34.56 10.74
CA LEU A 112 -1.35 34.78 9.90
C LEU A 112 -1.81 34.68 8.44
N GLN A 113 -1.66 35.73 7.64
CA GLN A 113 -1.97 35.70 6.21
C GLN A 113 -0.85 36.34 5.42
N VAL A 114 -0.34 35.61 4.41
CA VAL A 114 0.70 36.10 3.50
C VAL A 114 0.07 36.37 2.15
N PHE A 115 0.17 37.61 1.69
CA PHE A 115 -0.38 38.07 0.42
C PHE A 115 0.74 38.29 -0.59
N ALA A 116 0.50 37.90 -1.84
CA ALA A 116 1.29 38.29 -3.01
C ALA A 116 0.35 38.91 -4.05
N ASN A 117 0.52 40.19 -4.38
CA ASN A 117 -0.36 40.95 -5.31
C ASN A 117 -1.87 40.79 -4.99
N ASP A 118 -2.22 40.91 -3.71
CA ASP A 118 -3.58 40.75 -3.15
C ASP A 118 -4.16 39.32 -3.14
N THR A 119 -3.41 38.31 -3.59
CA THR A 119 -3.76 36.89 -3.44
C THR A 119 -3.19 36.32 -2.14
N VAL A 120 -4.01 35.63 -1.34
CA VAL A 120 -3.55 34.91 -0.13
C VAL A 120 -2.80 33.65 -0.56
N VAL A 121 -1.49 33.62 -0.32
CA VAL A 121 -0.60 32.48 -0.65
C VAL A 121 -0.43 31.54 0.53
N ILE A 122 -0.47 32.07 1.76
CA ILE A 122 -0.43 31.27 2.98
C ILE A 122 -1.53 31.76 3.91
N ASP A 123 -2.37 30.82 4.33
CA ASP A 123 -3.41 31.02 5.33
C ASP A 123 -3.04 30.26 6.60
N GLY A 124 -2.78 31.02 7.67
CA GLY A 124 -2.39 30.54 8.99
C GLY A 124 -3.40 29.57 9.61
N ALA A 125 -4.67 29.66 9.22
CA ALA A 125 -5.71 28.74 9.65
C ALA A 125 -5.55 27.33 9.06
N GLN A 126 -4.79 27.19 7.98
CA GLN A 126 -4.58 25.94 7.25
C GLN A 126 -3.22 25.28 7.56
N LEU A 127 -2.40 25.91 8.40
CA LEU A 127 -1.13 25.34 8.82
C LEU A 127 -1.33 24.03 9.59
N PHE A 128 -0.37 23.11 9.47
CA PHE A 128 -0.42 21.81 10.13
C PHE A 128 -0.62 21.90 11.65
N ALA A 129 0.02 22.86 12.30
CA ALA A 129 -0.13 23.11 13.72
C ALA A 129 -0.07 24.62 14.03
N ALA A 130 -0.48 24.97 15.25
CA ALA A 130 -0.47 26.35 15.71
C ALA A 130 0.96 26.89 15.87
N ILE A 131 1.11 28.18 15.57
CA ILE A 131 2.36 28.94 15.68
C ILE A 131 2.25 30.00 16.79
N ASP A 132 3.39 30.42 17.30
CA ASP A 132 3.49 31.59 18.18
C ASP A 132 3.57 32.87 17.32
N HIS A 133 2.46 33.60 17.29
CA HIS A 133 2.29 34.81 16.50
C HIS A 133 3.20 35.96 16.98
N ASP A 134 3.46 36.05 18.28
CA ASP A 134 4.30 37.10 18.87
C ASP A 134 5.79 36.90 18.52
N SER A 135 6.17 35.65 18.24
CA SER A 135 7.52 35.25 17.84
C SER A 135 7.65 35.02 16.33
N THR A 136 6.63 35.29 15.52
CA THR A 136 6.71 35.16 14.06
C THR A 136 7.34 36.41 13.47
N THR A 137 8.42 36.24 12.72
CA THR A 137 9.18 37.34 12.12
C THR A 137 9.28 37.16 10.61
N TRP A 138 9.39 38.26 9.88
CA TRP A 138 9.61 38.22 8.44
C TRP A 138 10.68 39.24 8.03
N SER A 139 11.53 38.87 7.09
CA SER A 139 12.58 39.69 6.52
C SER A 139 12.42 39.82 5.01
N MET A 140 12.59 41.05 4.52
CA MET A 140 12.42 41.39 3.11
C MET A 140 13.77 41.82 2.54
N ASP A 141 14.47 40.88 1.93
CA ASP A 141 15.74 41.11 1.25
C ASP A 141 15.54 41.53 -0.21
N PRO A 142 16.58 42.06 -0.90
CA PRO A 142 16.49 42.47 -2.30
C PRO A 142 16.16 41.33 -3.26
N LYS A 143 16.43 40.07 -2.87
CA LYS A 143 16.24 38.87 -3.69
C LYS A 143 15.26 37.86 -3.10
N LEU A 144 15.09 37.85 -1.78
CA LEU A 144 14.31 36.85 -1.06
C LEU A 144 13.35 37.53 -0.08
N PHE A 145 12.22 36.88 0.17
CA PHE A 145 11.30 37.25 1.21
C PHE A 145 11.12 36.03 2.14
N ASP A 146 11.58 36.16 3.38
CA ASP A 146 11.64 35.07 4.34
C ASP A 146 10.68 35.31 5.51
N ILE A 147 10.01 34.25 5.94
CA ILE A 147 9.08 34.23 7.06
C ILE A 147 9.53 33.12 8.01
N ALA A 148 9.92 33.49 9.22
CA ALA A 148 10.26 32.55 10.29
C ALA A 148 9.11 32.50 11.30
N MET A 149 8.40 31.38 11.32
CA MET A 149 7.28 31.09 12.22
C MET A 149 7.76 30.21 13.37
N ARG A 150 7.58 30.65 14.61
CA ARG A 150 7.90 29.83 15.78
C ARG A 150 6.77 28.84 16.05
N LYS A 151 7.08 27.56 16.26
CA LYS A 151 6.07 26.56 16.61
C LYS A 151 5.55 26.81 18.03
N GLN A 152 4.24 26.73 18.24
CA GLN A 152 3.68 26.84 19.59
C GLN A 152 4.07 25.64 20.45
N GLN A 153 4.23 24.46 19.84
CA GLN A 153 4.72 23.24 20.47
C GLN A 153 6.09 22.86 19.87
N PRO A 154 7.20 23.15 20.56
CA PRO A 154 8.53 22.75 20.10
C PRO A 154 8.71 21.22 20.15
N GLY A 155 9.57 20.68 19.29
CA GLY A 155 9.88 19.25 19.19
C GLY A 155 9.01 18.46 18.21
N VAL A 156 7.95 19.06 17.66
CA VAL A 156 7.07 18.41 16.67
C VAL A 156 7.54 18.76 15.26
N MET A 157 7.93 17.76 14.48
CA MET A 157 8.21 17.90 13.04
C MET A 157 6.89 17.87 12.27
N TRP A 158 6.69 18.86 11.39
CA TRP A 158 5.49 19.00 10.57
C TRP A 158 5.64 18.10 9.33
N PRO A 159 4.72 17.17 9.06
CA PRO A 159 4.80 16.32 7.86
C PRO A 159 4.51 17.10 6.57
N PHE A 160 3.85 18.24 6.67
CA PHE A 160 3.56 19.18 5.58
C PHE A 160 3.29 20.58 6.16
N LEU A 161 3.37 21.63 5.33
CA LEU A 161 3.08 23.00 5.77
C LEU A 161 1.57 23.26 5.92
N PHE A 162 0.80 22.97 4.86
CA PHE A 162 -0.67 22.95 4.79
C PHE A 162 -1.10 21.94 3.71
N PRO A 163 -2.36 21.47 3.67
CA PRO A 163 -2.81 20.52 2.66
C PRO A 163 -2.55 21.00 1.22
N GLY A 164 -1.76 20.26 0.45
CA GLY A 164 -1.40 20.62 -0.94
C GLY A 164 -0.23 21.61 -1.09
N ALA A 165 0.50 21.93 -0.01
CA ALA A 165 1.75 22.67 -0.07
C ALA A 165 2.89 21.86 -0.73
N PRO A 166 3.94 22.51 -1.27
CA PRO A 166 5.14 21.81 -1.74
C PRO A 166 5.84 21.05 -0.60
N ASP A 167 6.62 20.02 -0.95
CA ASP A 167 7.43 19.25 0.02
C ASP A 167 8.49 20.12 0.72
N GLU A 168 8.92 19.70 1.91
CA GLU A 168 10.00 20.37 2.66
C GLU A 168 11.28 20.44 1.82
N ALA A 169 11.83 21.64 1.66
CA ALA A 169 13.09 21.82 0.96
C ALA A 169 14.24 21.25 1.81
N VAL A 170 14.95 20.27 1.27
CA VAL A 170 16.16 19.76 1.92
C VAL A 170 17.21 20.88 1.94
N PRO A 171 17.74 21.29 3.11
CA PRO A 171 18.72 22.37 3.15
C PRO A 171 19.98 21.95 2.38
N GLU A 172 20.28 22.63 1.28
CA GLU A 172 21.57 22.56 0.59
C GLU A 172 22.66 23.17 1.48
N GLY A 173 23.13 22.40 2.48
CA GLY A 173 24.16 22.86 3.41
C GLY A 173 24.36 22.05 4.69
N GLY A 174 23.61 20.97 4.92
CA GLY A 174 23.81 20.09 6.08
C GLY A 174 24.69 18.89 5.72
N ASP A 175 25.97 18.91 6.12
CA ASP A 175 26.85 17.74 6.10
C ASP A 175 26.17 16.55 6.82
N ALA A 176 25.78 15.54 6.05
CA ALA A 176 25.07 14.34 6.47
C ALA A 176 25.93 13.37 7.31
N SER A 177 26.86 13.89 8.11
CA SER A 177 27.91 13.11 8.79
C SER A 177 27.89 13.22 10.32
N ARG A 178 26.86 13.83 10.94
CA ARG A 178 26.78 13.91 12.41
C ARG A 178 25.69 13.00 12.97
N PRO A 179 26.04 11.87 13.63
CA PRO A 179 25.05 11.06 14.32
C PRO A 179 24.46 11.83 15.52
N PRO A 180 23.18 11.58 15.88
CA PRO A 180 22.56 12.19 17.05
C PRO A 180 23.26 11.72 18.34
N PRO A 181 23.24 12.52 19.43
CA PRO A 181 23.82 12.11 20.70
C PRO A 181 23.11 10.87 21.26
N ASP A 182 23.91 9.89 21.66
CA ASP A 182 23.50 8.62 22.29
C ASP A 182 22.46 8.86 23.41
N VAL A 183 21.21 8.51 23.11
CA VAL A 183 20.25 8.17 24.15
C VAL A 183 20.32 6.66 24.27
N ASP A 184 20.87 6.20 25.39
CA ASP A 184 21.12 4.81 25.75
C ASP A 184 19.77 4.06 25.93
N LEU A 185 19.11 3.81 24.81
CA LEU A 185 17.95 2.94 24.71
C LEU A 185 18.46 1.52 24.44
N PRO A 186 17.93 0.50 25.13
CA PRO A 186 18.30 -0.89 24.83
C PRO A 186 18.05 -1.15 23.34
N PRO A 187 18.96 -1.86 22.63
CA PRO A 187 18.81 -2.08 21.21
C PRO A 187 17.48 -2.77 20.96
N ALA A 188 16.56 -2.06 20.30
CA ALA A 188 15.39 -2.67 19.73
C ALA A 188 15.90 -3.78 18.80
N PRO A 189 15.53 -5.04 19.02
CA PRO A 189 15.94 -6.09 18.11
C PRO A 189 15.28 -5.75 16.77
N ASN A 190 16.08 -5.74 15.71
CA ASN A 190 15.63 -5.83 14.32
C ASN A 190 15.35 -4.55 13.49
N LEU A 191 15.83 -3.36 13.90
CA LEU A 191 15.77 -2.16 13.02
C LEU A 191 17.01 -1.94 12.15
N SER A 192 18.07 -2.72 12.34
CA SER A 192 19.35 -2.57 11.64
C SER A 192 19.66 -3.70 10.66
N ALA A 193 18.65 -4.47 10.22
CA ALA A 193 18.84 -5.40 9.13
C ALA A 193 19.11 -4.58 7.85
N PRO A 194 20.27 -4.77 7.18
CA PRO A 194 20.53 -4.09 5.92
C PRO A 194 19.48 -4.55 4.89
N LEU A 195 18.68 -3.59 4.39
CA LEU A 195 17.68 -3.83 3.37
C LEU A 195 18.35 -4.45 2.14
N GLU A 196 17.82 -5.58 1.69
CA GLU A 196 18.36 -6.31 0.54
C GLU A 196 17.78 -5.75 -0.77
N PRO A 197 18.43 -5.96 -1.93
CA PRO A 197 17.90 -5.55 -3.23
C PRO A 197 16.51 -6.13 -3.56
N CYS A 198 16.03 -7.08 -2.75
CA CYS A 198 14.72 -7.67 -2.84
C CYS A 198 13.63 -6.82 -2.14
N ASP A 199 13.99 -5.86 -1.27
CA ASP A 199 13.03 -4.95 -0.61
C ASP A 199 12.57 -3.83 -1.54
N PHE A 200 13.32 -3.60 -2.62
CA PHE A 200 12.98 -2.68 -3.69
C PHE A 200 12.33 -3.46 -4.83
N GLU A 201 11.03 -3.74 -4.73
CA GLU A 201 10.24 -4.12 -5.90
C GLU A 201 10.13 -2.91 -6.84
N SER A 202 11.14 -2.76 -7.71
CA SER A 202 11.07 -2.00 -8.97
C SER A 202 10.80 -0.49 -8.89
N GLY A 203 11.46 0.29 -8.01
CA GLY A 203 11.66 1.73 -8.23
C GLY A 203 10.43 2.58 -8.60
N GLN A 204 9.23 2.19 -8.17
CA GLN A 204 8.01 2.95 -8.35
C GLN A 204 7.38 3.18 -6.98
N ASP A 205 6.94 4.40 -6.71
CA ASP A 205 6.04 4.77 -5.62
C ASP A 205 4.63 4.17 -5.84
N THR A 206 4.56 2.92 -6.30
CA THR A 206 3.31 2.19 -6.50
C THR A 206 2.96 1.53 -5.19
N TYR A 207 1.79 1.87 -4.69
CA TYR A 207 1.26 1.37 -3.44
C TYR A 207 0.01 0.56 -3.70
N TYR A 208 -0.09 -0.61 -3.11
CA TYR A 208 -1.23 -1.50 -3.26
C TYR A 208 -2.15 -1.37 -2.06
N THR A 209 -3.44 -1.31 -2.32
CA THR A 209 -4.51 -1.36 -1.33
C THR A 209 -5.35 -2.62 -1.53
N LEU A 210 -6.03 -3.03 -0.47
CA LEU A 210 -7.14 -3.97 -0.50
C LEU A 210 -8.40 -3.21 -0.09
N GLU A 211 -9.38 -3.15 -1.00
CA GLU A 211 -10.64 -2.43 -0.81
C GLU A 211 -11.80 -3.42 -0.73
N ARG A 212 -12.72 -3.21 0.22
CA ARG A 212 -14.02 -3.90 0.26
C ARG A 212 -15.09 -2.98 -0.32
N LEU A 213 -15.56 -3.29 -1.52
CA LEU A 213 -16.61 -2.55 -2.21
C LEU A 213 -17.97 -3.20 -1.94
N SER A 214 -18.86 -2.45 -1.30
CA SER A 214 -20.22 -2.92 -0.99
C SER A 214 -21.10 -2.83 -2.23
N ALA A 215 -21.77 -3.94 -2.55
CA ALA A 215 -22.75 -3.98 -3.62
C ALA A 215 -24.04 -3.21 -3.24
N ALA A 216 -24.27 -2.97 -1.94
CA ALA A 216 -25.53 -2.41 -1.46
C ALA A 216 -25.68 -0.91 -1.76
N ASP A 217 -24.60 -0.17 -1.61
CA ASP A 217 -24.52 1.29 -1.70
C ASP A 217 -23.43 1.76 -2.68
N HIS A 218 -22.75 0.83 -3.34
CA HIS A 218 -21.67 1.06 -4.30
C HIS A 218 -20.47 1.81 -3.73
N THR A 219 -20.27 1.77 -2.41
CA THR A 219 -19.17 2.47 -1.74
C THR A 219 -18.02 1.55 -1.34
N VAL A 220 -16.84 2.13 -1.17
CA VAL A 220 -15.71 1.47 -0.51
C VAL A 220 -15.94 1.56 1.00
N THR A 221 -16.22 0.42 1.63
CA THR A 221 -16.50 0.35 3.07
C THR A 221 -15.24 0.24 3.92
N HIS A 222 -14.20 -0.40 3.39
CA HIS A 222 -12.94 -0.63 4.07
C HIS A 222 -11.78 -0.56 3.09
N THR A 223 -10.67 -0.01 3.55
CA THR A 223 -9.40 0.05 2.80
C THR A 223 -8.27 -0.37 3.73
N ALA A 224 -7.45 -1.32 3.30
CA ALA A 224 -6.23 -1.74 3.97
C ALA A 224 -5.03 -1.53 3.05
N SER A 225 -3.92 -1.08 3.62
CA SER A 225 -2.65 -1.01 2.91
C SER A 225 -2.01 -2.39 2.77
N LEU A 226 -1.49 -2.70 1.58
CA LEU A 226 -0.64 -3.86 1.31
C LEU A 226 0.84 -3.49 1.09
N GLY A 227 1.17 -2.20 1.10
CA GLY A 227 2.53 -1.72 0.86
C GLY A 227 2.92 -1.67 -0.61
N HIS A 228 4.23 -1.82 -0.89
CA HIS A 228 4.81 -1.60 -2.22
C HIS A 228 4.75 -2.81 -3.16
N GLY A 229 4.23 -3.96 -2.69
CA GLY A 229 4.11 -5.18 -3.46
C GLY A 229 2.65 -5.60 -3.64
N PRO A 230 2.25 -6.12 -4.81
CA PRO A 230 0.94 -6.73 -4.97
C PRO A 230 0.84 -8.02 -4.12
N PRO A 231 -0.37 -8.53 -3.87
CA PRO A 231 -0.53 -9.92 -3.42
C PRO A 231 0.26 -10.88 -4.29
N LEU A 232 0.99 -11.80 -3.66
CA LEU A 232 1.86 -12.77 -4.32
C LEU A 232 1.05 -13.81 -5.09
N PHE A 233 0.00 -14.34 -4.45
CA PHE A 233 -0.94 -15.29 -5.02
C PHE A 233 -2.21 -15.39 -4.17
N ALA A 234 -3.23 -16.02 -4.74
CA ALA A 234 -4.45 -16.43 -4.04
C ALA A 234 -4.49 -17.96 -3.92
N VAL A 235 -5.04 -18.46 -2.82
CA VAL A 235 -5.19 -19.90 -2.54
C VAL A 235 -6.47 -20.15 -1.76
N THR A 236 -7.07 -21.32 -1.93
CA THR A 236 -8.21 -21.74 -1.09
C THR A 236 -7.68 -22.65 0.00
N LEU A 237 -7.53 -22.16 1.23
CA LEU A 237 -7.07 -22.99 2.35
C LEU A 237 -8.16 -23.94 2.86
N ARG A 238 -9.43 -23.55 2.73
CA ARG A 238 -10.58 -24.32 3.20
C ARG A 238 -11.73 -24.20 2.22
N ALA A 239 -12.33 -25.33 1.85
CA ALA A 239 -13.47 -25.35 0.93
C ALA A 239 -14.64 -24.53 1.47
N GLY A 240 -15.27 -23.76 0.59
CA GLY A 240 -16.42 -22.91 0.92
C GLY A 240 -16.07 -21.58 1.60
N LEU A 241 -14.80 -21.29 1.86
CA LEU A 241 -14.36 -19.97 2.31
C LEU A 241 -13.93 -19.11 1.11
N PRO A 242 -14.02 -17.77 1.22
CA PRO A 242 -13.38 -16.85 0.27
C PRO A 242 -11.89 -17.16 0.13
N ALA A 243 -11.33 -16.90 -1.06
CA ALA A 243 -9.92 -17.12 -1.33
C ALA A 243 -9.04 -16.34 -0.32
N THR A 244 -8.05 -17.03 0.22
CA THR A 244 -6.96 -16.47 1.00
C THR A 244 -5.96 -15.82 0.03
N PHE A 245 -5.32 -14.73 0.43
CA PHE A 245 -4.22 -14.16 -0.34
C PHE A 245 -2.94 -14.10 0.47
N ALA A 246 -1.81 -14.20 -0.22
CA ALA A 246 -0.50 -14.08 0.37
C ALA A 246 0.08 -12.69 0.10
N THR A 247 0.57 -12.01 1.14
CA THR A 247 1.37 -10.79 1.00
C THR A 247 2.82 -11.11 1.28
N ARG A 248 3.72 -10.38 0.64
CA ARG A 248 5.13 -10.40 1.02
C ARG A 248 5.33 -9.56 2.27
N HIS A 249 6.08 -10.09 3.22
CA HIS A 249 6.55 -9.33 4.38
C HIS A 249 8.01 -9.70 4.62
N ASP A 250 8.91 -8.79 4.26
CA ASP A 250 10.36 -9.04 4.27
C ASP A 250 10.71 -10.27 3.39
N VAL A 251 11.29 -11.31 3.99
CA VAL A 251 11.70 -12.56 3.33
C VAL A 251 10.60 -13.62 3.32
N ASP A 252 9.47 -13.36 3.97
CA ASP A 252 8.39 -14.31 4.19
C ASP A 252 7.17 -14.00 3.32
N ALA A 253 6.30 -15.01 3.14
CA ALA A 253 4.95 -14.81 2.61
C ALA A 253 3.91 -15.11 3.69
N CYS A 254 3.12 -14.11 4.04
CA CYS A 254 2.08 -14.17 5.08
C CYS A 254 0.70 -14.35 4.43
N LEU A 255 -0.08 -15.33 4.90
CA LEU A 255 -1.40 -15.62 4.37
C LEU A 255 -2.50 -15.00 5.22
N TRP A 256 -3.45 -14.33 4.54
CA TRP A 256 -4.54 -13.60 5.16
C TRP A 256 -5.89 -14.11 4.68
N GLN A 257 -6.73 -14.51 5.63
CA GLN A 257 -8.07 -15.05 5.40
C GLN A 257 -9.12 -14.07 5.90
N LEU A 258 -10.08 -13.72 5.02
CA LEU A 258 -11.28 -13.01 5.43
C LEU A 258 -12.05 -13.86 6.43
N GLN A 259 -12.40 -13.26 7.58
CA GLN A 259 -13.17 -13.92 8.62
C GLN A 259 -14.67 -13.78 8.40
N PRO A 260 -15.46 -14.81 8.74
CA PRO A 260 -16.91 -14.75 8.61
C PRO A 260 -17.48 -13.69 9.57
N VAL A 261 -18.41 -12.91 9.04
CA VAL A 261 -19.18 -11.93 9.81
C VAL A 261 -20.68 -12.25 9.69
N PRO A 262 -21.50 -11.93 10.68
CA PRO A 262 -22.96 -12.07 10.56
C PRO A 262 -23.50 -11.31 9.35
N LEU A 263 -24.56 -11.83 8.72
CA LEU A 263 -25.22 -11.14 7.61
C LEU A 263 -25.72 -9.76 8.07
N GLY A 264 -25.38 -8.71 7.33
CA GLY A 264 -25.74 -7.33 7.64
C GLY A 264 -24.78 -6.62 8.62
N ALA A 265 -23.70 -7.27 9.06
CA ALA A 265 -22.62 -6.58 9.78
C ALA A 265 -21.67 -5.91 8.77
N GLU A 266 -21.34 -4.64 9.03
CA GLU A 266 -20.37 -3.87 8.25
C GLU A 266 -18.94 -4.05 8.79
N ASP A 267 -18.55 -5.29 9.08
CA ASP A 267 -17.22 -5.61 9.60
C ASP A 267 -16.40 -6.36 8.53
N CYS A 268 -15.11 -6.05 8.43
CA CYS A 268 -14.19 -6.68 7.48
C CYS A 268 -12.89 -7.03 8.20
N ARG A 269 -12.81 -8.25 8.72
CA ARG A 269 -11.65 -8.74 9.48
C ARG A 269 -10.83 -9.74 8.69
N LEU A 270 -9.54 -9.50 8.61
CA LEU A 270 -8.56 -10.44 8.08
C LEU A 270 -7.79 -11.09 9.22
N GLN A 271 -7.64 -12.40 9.16
CA GLN A 271 -6.84 -13.17 10.10
C GLN A 271 -5.60 -13.71 9.39
N HIS A 272 -4.45 -13.61 10.06
CA HIS A 272 -3.25 -14.30 9.64
C HIS A 272 -3.39 -15.81 9.87
N GLU A 273 -3.36 -16.60 8.80
CA GLU A 273 -3.50 -18.07 8.86
C GLU A 273 -2.15 -18.77 9.02
N GLY A 274 -1.08 -18.17 8.50
CA GLY A 274 0.27 -18.68 8.65
C GLY A 274 1.25 -18.09 7.66
N THR A 275 2.50 -18.51 7.81
CA THR A 275 3.65 -17.93 7.12
C THR A 275 4.43 -19.00 6.38
N LEU A 276 4.71 -18.75 5.10
CA LEU A 276 5.72 -19.51 4.36
C LEU A 276 7.07 -18.82 4.56
N HIS A 277 7.83 -19.33 5.52
CA HIS A 277 9.12 -18.76 5.89
C HIS A 277 10.11 -18.79 4.73
N ALA A 278 10.89 -17.73 4.56
CA ALA A 278 11.89 -17.54 3.51
C ALA A 278 11.37 -17.71 2.07
N PHE A 279 10.05 -17.71 1.85
CA PHE A 279 9.48 -17.90 0.51
C PHE A 279 9.82 -16.75 -0.44
N GLY A 280 9.99 -15.53 0.08
CA GLY A 280 10.41 -14.37 -0.69
C GLY A 280 11.77 -14.60 -1.37
N TYR A 281 12.73 -15.27 -0.71
CA TYR A 281 13.99 -15.67 -1.34
C TYR A 281 13.80 -16.68 -2.46
N VAL A 282 12.94 -17.67 -2.25
CA VAL A 282 12.67 -18.71 -3.23
C VAL A 282 12.07 -18.06 -4.48
N GLN A 283 11.02 -17.26 -4.29
CA GLN A 283 10.36 -16.49 -5.34
C GLN A 283 11.35 -15.58 -6.10
N ALA A 284 12.09 -14.72 -5.41
CA ALA A 284 13.02 -13.76 -6.02
C ALA A 284 14.14 -14.44 -6.82
N SER A 285 14.53 -15.66 -6.44
CA SER A 285 15.53 -16.45 -7.18
C SER A 285 15.02 -16.98 -8.53
N LYS A 286 13.71 -16.94 -8.81
CA LYS A 286 13.06 -17.50 -10.01
C LYS A 286 12.49 -16.40 -10.90
N ARG A 287 13.36 -15.81 -11.72
CA ARG A 287 13.00 -14.71 -12.65
C ARG A 287 11.95 -15.09 -13.71
N GLN A 288 11.72 -16.38 -13.95
CA GLN A 288 10.77 -16.89 -14.96
C GLN A 288 9.53 -17.51 -14.31
N GLN A 289 9.20 -17.12 -13.08
CA GLN A 289 7.99 -17.57 -12.38
C GLN A 289 6.73 -17.10 -13.12
N LYS A 290 5.76 -18.00 -13.26
CA LYS A 290 4.45 -17.75 -13.84
C LYS A 290 3.32 -17.93 -12.83
N TYR A 291 3.40 -18.99 -12.01
CA TYR A 291 2.44 -19.24 -10.95
C TYR A 291 3.13 -19.44 -9.61
N LEU A 292 2.48 -18.94 -8.57
CA LEU A 292 2.84 -19.11 -7.18
C LEU A 292 1.65 -19.72 -6.43
N GLY A 293 1.93 -20.47 -5.38
CA GLY A 293 0.89 -21.07 -4.56
C GLY A 293 1.48 -21.82 -3.36
N CYS A 294 0.61 -22.42 -2.57
CA CYS A 294 1.00 -23.29 -1.46
C CYS A 294 -0.07 -24.32 -1.17
N ALA A 295 0.29 -25.32 -0.38
CA ALA A 295 -0.67 -26.26 0.18
C ALA A 295 -1.69 -25.57 1.09
N PRO A 296 -2.95 -26.06 1.14
CA PRO A 296 -3.93 -25.62 2.12
C PRO A 296 -3.47 -25.72 3.59
N ASP A 297 -2.62 -26.68 3.93
CA ASP A 297 -2.02 -26.84 5.25
C ASP A 297 -0.70 -26.07 5.46
N LEU A 298 -0.28 -25.29 4.45
CA LEU A 298 0.99 -24.56 4.41
C LEU A 298 2.24 -25.45 4.49
N GLY A 299 2.09 -26.76 4.29
CA GLY A 299 3.19 -27.73 4.36
C GLY A 299 4.24 -27.53 3.25
N TYR A 300 3.86 -26.93 2.12
CA TYR A 300 4.78 -26.55 1.06
C TYR A 300 4.32 -25.30 0.29
N GLY A 301 5.30 -24.58 -0.27
CA GLY A 301 5.10 -23.52 -1.27
C GLY A 301 5.52 -23.97 -2.66
N VAL A 302 5.00 -23.31 -3.70
CA VAL A 302 5.23 -23.63 -5.11
C VAL A 302 5.64 -22.40 -5.88
N VAL A 303 6.68 -22.54 -6.71
CA VAL A 303 6.99 -21.61 -7.79
C VAL A 303 7.03 -22.39 -9.10
N CYS A 304 6.11 -22.09 -10.02
CA CYS A 304 6.02 -22.75 -11.32
C CYS A 304 6.49 -21.80 -12.42
N GLU A 305 7.41 -22.27 -13.27
CA GLU A 305 7.80 -21.57 -14.50
C GLU A 305 6.91 -22.01 -15.67
N SER A 306 6.87 -21.24 -16.77
CA SER A 306 5.99 -21.52 -17.91
C SER A 306 6.27 -22.85 -18.61
N HIS A 307 7.53 -23.27 -18.69
CA HIS A 307 7.93 -24.46 -19.47
C HIS A 307 8.95 -25.38 -18.79
N ARG A 308 9.84 -24.84 -17.93
CA ARG A 308 10.99 -25.60 -17.43
C ARG A 308 10.62 -26.62 -16.36
N GLY A 309 9.79 -26.20 -15.41
CA GLY A 309 9.54 -27.00 -14.24
C GLY A 309 8.89 -26.26 -13.10
N VAL A 310 8.73 -27.03 -12.02
CA VAL A 310 8.12 -26.58 -10.78
C VAL A 310 9.14 -26.71 -9.66
N TYR A 311 9.23 -25.66 -8.85
CA TYR A 311 9.97 -25.65 -7.60
C TYR A 311 9.00 -25.84 -6.44
N LEU A 312 9.22 -26.88 -5.65
CA LEU A 312 8.50 -27.16 -4.42
C LEU A 312 9.40 -26.75 -3.26
N TYR A 313 8.91 -25.94 -2.34
CA TYR A 313 9.64 -25.49 -1.17
C TYR A 313 8.97 -25.97 0.10
N LYS A 314 9.73 -26.52 1.05
CA LYS A 314 9.26 -26.93 2.37
C LYS A 314 10.09 -26.28 3.45
N GLY A 315 9.43 -25.57 4.35
CA GLY A 315 10.06 -24.78 5.42
C GLY A 315 10.88 -25.63 6.39
N SER A 316 10.44 -26.86 6.70
CA SER A 316 11.18 -27.84 7.53
C SER A 316 10.50 -29.22 7.51
N TYR A 317 11.23 -30.28 7.14
CA TYR A 317 10.86 -31.64 7.55
C TYR A 317 11.29 -31.82 9.01
N GLY A 318 10.37 -32.22 9.88
CA GLY A 318 10.67 -32.45 11.30
C GLY A 318 11.88 -33.35 11.51
N ALA A 319 12.69 -33.05 12.55
CA ALA A 319 13.81 -33.81 13.16
C ALA A 319 14.94 -34.41 12.27
N SER A 320 14.72 -34.59 10.97
CA SER A 320 15.63 -35.20 10.00
C SER A 320 16.30 -34.16 9.09
N GLY A 321 15.95 -32.88 9.25
CA GLY A 321 16.62 -31.78 8.60
C GLY A 321 18.11 -31.83 8.93
N ALA A 322 18.92 -32.16 7.92
CA ALA A 322 20.37 -32.10 7.99
C ALA A 322 20.77 -30.66 8.36
N GLY A 323 20.87 -30.38 9.66
CA GLY A 323 21.38 -29.12 10.17
C GLY A 323 22.76 -28.88 9.59
N LEU A 324 23.13 -27.61 9.40
CA LEU A 324 24.49 -27.23 9.02
C LEU A 324 25.47 -27.90 9.99
N ARG A 325 26.16 -28.91 9.49
CA ARG A 325 27.02 -29.83 10.23
C ARG A 325 28.37 -29.16 10.50
N ASN A 326 28.37 -27.97 11.10
CA ASN A 326 29.56 -27.25 11.62
C ASN A 326 29.24 -25.85 12.22
N ARG A 327 28.18 -25.70 13.04
CA ARG A 327 28.05 -24.53 13.92
C ARG A 327 27.67 -24.92 15.34
N THR A 328 28.43 -24.43 16.30
CA THR A 328 28.11 -24.39 17.73
C THR A 328 27.12 -23.25 18.01
N GLY A 329 25.88 -23.40 17.53
CA GLY A 329 24.78 -22.45 17.74
C GLY A 329 23.43 -23.13 17.56
N ALA A 330 22.33 -22.40 17.80
CA ALA A 330 20.96 -22.92 17.62
C ALA A 330 20.81 -23.55 16.21
N GLN A 331 20.20 -24.74 16.15
CA GLN A 331 20.01 -25.46 14.89
C GLN A 331 19.18 -24.60 13.93
N VAL A 332 19.79 -24.16 12.84
CA VAL A 332 19.08 -23.47 11.76
C VAL A 332 18.49 -24.55 10.88
N THR A 333 17.17 -24.65 10.85
CA THR A 333 16.46 -25.53 9.93
C THR A 333 16.52 -24.91 8.54
N ILE A 334 17.20 -25.59 7.61
CA ILE A 334 17.33 -25.13 6.23
C ILE A 334 16.09 -25.63 5.47
N GLY A 335 15.31 -24.71 4.91
CA GLY A 335 14.23 -25.09 4.00
C GLY A 335 14.77 -25.84 2.79
N GLN A 336 14.14 -26.95 2.42
CA GLN A 336 14.52 -27.73 1.26
C GLN A 336 13.68 -27.31 0.06
N HIS A 337 14.30 -27.21 -1.11
CA HIS A 337 13.56 -27.13 -2.37
C HIS A 337 13.79 -28.37 -3.22
N GLN A 338 12.75 -28.79 -3.93
CA GLN A 338 12.81 -29.82 -4.95
C GLN A 338 12.43 -29.21 -6.29
N PHE A 339 13.09 -29.65 -7.36
CA PHE A 339 12.78 -29.21 -8.72
C PHE A 339 12.25 -30.38 -9.53
N VAL A 340 11.07 -30.22 -10.10
CA VAL A 340 10.44 -31.17 -11.01
C VAL A 340 10.52 -30.60 -12.42
N SER A 341 11.31 -31.24 -13.27
CA SER A 341 11.44 -30.84 -14.68
C SER A 341 10.22 -31.32 -15.48
N LEU A 342 9.64 -30.39 -16.24
CA LEU A 342 8.55 -30.67 -17.17
C LEU A 342 9.15 -30.89 -18.55
N LYS A 343 8.87 -32.05 -19.17
CA LYS A 343 9.35 -32.38 -20.52
C LYS A 343 8.17 -32.70 -21.41
N ASP A 344 8.17 -32.10 -22.60
CA ASP A 344 7.22 -32.37 -23.68
C ASP A 344 5.73 -32.12 -23.39
N VAL A 345 5.39 -31.40 -22.32
CA VAL A 345 3.99 -31.11 -21.93
C VAL A 345 3.45 -29.76 -22.40
N GLY A 346 4.29 -28.89 -22.98
CA GLY A 346 3.91 -27.56 -23.45
C GLY A 346 3.99 -26.48 -22.37
N GLU A 347 3.27 -25.37 -22.54
CA GLU A 347 3.14 -24.31 -21.55
C GLU A 347 2.25 -24.72 -20.37
N VAL A 348 2.61 -24.32 -19.14
CA VAL A 348 1.72 -24.42 -17.98
C VAL A 348 0.67 -23.31 -18.03
N LEU A 349 -0.60 -23.70 -17.98
CA LEU A 349 -1.79 -22.85 -18.05
C LEU A 349 -2.46 -22.63 -16.69
N GLY A 350 -2.10 -23.43 -15.67
CA GLY A 350 -2.56 -23.24 -14.31
C GLY A 350 -2.02 -24.30 -13.35
N ILE A 351 -2.11 -24.01 -12.06
CA ILE A 351 -1.73 -24.93 -10.99
C ILE A 351 -2.86 -25.01 -9.96
N ALA A 352 -3.01 -26.16 -9.31
CA ALA A 352 -3.84 -26.34 -8.13
C ALA A 352 -3.06 -27.12 -7.08
N CYS A 353 -2.92 -26.53 -5.89
CA CYS A 353 -2.14 -27.09 -4.80
C CYS A 353 -3.08 -27.74 -3.78
N GLU A 354 -2.87 -29.03 -3.52
CA GLU A 354 -3.50 -29.79 -2.43
C GLU A 354 -2.41 -30.33 -1.51
N ASN A 355 -2.73 -30.67 -0.27
CA ASN A 355 -1.72 -31.04 0.75
C ASN A 355 -0.73 -32.11 0.26
N ASP A 356 -1.22 -33.12 -0.46
CA ASP A 356 -0.41 -34.25 -0.92
C ASP A 356 -0.23 -34.31 -2.44
N VAL A 357 -0.84 -33.39 -3.21
CA VAL A 357 -0.83 -33.43 -4.67
C VAL A 357 -0.75 -32.02 -5.25
N LEU A 358 0.18 -31.81 -6.16
CA LEU A 358 0.17 -30.65 -7.04
C LEU A 358 -0.35 -31.03 -8.42
N ILE A 359 -1.45 -30.40 -8.84
CA ILE A 359 -2.04 -30.57 -10.17
C ILE A 359 -1.55 -29.43 -11.07
N LEU A 360 -1.05 -29.79 -12.26
CA LEU A 360 -0.62 -28.85 -13.29
C LEU A 360 -1.49 -29.03 -14.53
N LEU A 361 -2.12 -27.95 -14.97
CA LEU A 361 -2.75 -27.90 -16.29
C LEU A 361 -1.71 -27.37 -17.29
N ALA A 362 -1.32 -28.19 -18.26
CA ALA A 362 -0.45 -27.81 -19.36
C ALA A 362 -1.17 -27.97 -20.71
N GLU A 363 -0.67 -27.34 -21.77
CA GLU A 363 -1.27 -27.37 -23.11
C GLU A 363 -1.56 -28.80 -23.63
N LYS A 364 -0.69 -29.75 -23.29
CA LYS A 364 -0.76 -31.12 -23.83
C LYS A 364 -1.17 -32.18 -22.81
N ALA A 365 -1.22 -31.84 -21.53
CA ALA A 365 -1.46 -32.80 -20.46
C ALA A 365 -1.93 -32.14 -19.16
N ILE A 366 -2.64 -32.93 -18.34
CA ILE A 366 -2.82 -32.64 -16.91
C ILE A 366 -1.87 -33.55 -16.15
N LEU A 367 -1.03 -32.98 -15.29
CA LEU A 367 -0.08 -33.72 -14.47
C LEU A 367 -0.51 -33.66 -13.02
N ALA A 368 -0.44 -34.79 -12.32
CA ALA A 368 -0.58 -34.86 -10.87
C ALA A 368 0.76 -35.28 -10.28
N LEU A 369 1.39 -34.38 -9.54
CA LEU A 369 2.62 -34.63 -8.81
C LEU A 369 2.25 -35.04 -7.38
N GLN A 370 2.34 -36.33 -7.10
CA GLN A 370 2.16 -36.84 -5.74
C GLN A 370 3.35 -36.42 -4.88
N LEU A 371 3.07 -35.74 -3.77
CA LEU A 371 4.04 -35.33 -2.78
C LEU A 371 4.05 -36.42 -1.71
N THR A 372 5.10 -37.23 -1.66
CA THR A 372 5.26 -38.21 -0.59
C THR A 372 5.66 -37.49 0.70
N VAL A 373 4.84 -37.67 1.73
CA VAL A 373 5.18 -37.37 3.12
C VAL A 373 5.99 -38.56 3.63
N GLU A 374 7.33 -38.45 3.62
CA GLU A 374 8.19 -39.33 4.42
C GLU A 374 8.45 -38.71 5.78
#